data_AF-A0A964ERF4-F1
#
_entry.id   AF-A0A964ERF4-F1
#
_cell.length_a   1.000
_cell.length_b   1.000
_cell.length_c   1.000
_cell.angle_alpha   90.00
_cell.angle_beta   90.00
_cell.angle_gamma   90.00
#
_symmetry.space_group_name_H-M   'P 1'
#
loop_
_entity.id
_entity.type
_entity.pdbx_description
1 polymer ?
#
loop_
_entity_poly.entity_id
_entity_poly.type
_entity_poly.pdbx_seq_one_letter_code
_entity_poly.pdbx_strand_id
1 'polypeptide(L)'
;MPDDGSLSDAQAVPDPGVRTRRRRALNVLSWETGRYRQSMPLLVSRAMAYSALPGFDESLVAAVKQFYGLEMDVATAEAEILEDADERIRFFPWLLWDWRPQPDEPSIGERFLHDHEHAPHERRLVEALCESFIGWYEALQDATEDGVAVRDMQTGEALHIDDDGLAGELLQGQLLQARLVRVRTSDAPCVLVDAVYAVISASGRRAVQAEIDSLPRTLGSPAVACKVYAAELLEAAEHLLETLARPPVPLDRNGELMALCRASYGAEDAARIGALVSGDPSFSDEGQGLWTWQRDGAVRAFVELGAGRADAGATTLGDLQALGQHLRQAGGVVASPLASVADFAAAVEGWVQSGSGGPWFRALPHVTEAASAWLFAWTRRWMDLPLGELGDRTPREALRTAEGRTRVEALIERLRSLGDGRGGALLDVDALRQDLGIA
;
A
#
# COMPACT_ATOMS: atom_id res chain seq x y z
N MET A 1 59.51 -22.72 -1.26
CA MET A 1 58.88 -23.66 -2.21
C MET A 1 57.46 -23.89 -1.73
N PRO A 2 56.48 -23.73 -2.62
CA PRO A 2 55.16 -23.21 -2.29
C PRO A 2 54.14 -24.33 -2.06
N ASP A 3 53.02 -23.99 -1.44
CA ASP A 3 51.74 -24.44 -1.98
C ASP A 3 50.70 -23.32 -1.78
N ASP A 4 50.27 -22.80 -2.93
CA ASP A 4 49.22 -21.81 -3.13
C ASP A 4 47.86 -22.48 -3.02
N GLY A 5 46.92 -21.83 -2.35
CA GLY A 5 45.54 -22.32 -2.22
C GLY A 5 44.55 -21.19 -1.98
N SER A 6 44.60 -20.16 -2.83
CA SER A 6 43.60 -19.10 -2.87
C SER A 6 42.28 -19.63 -3.45
N LEU A 7 41.26 -19.83 -2.61
CA LEU A 7 39.88 -19.99 -3.04
C LEU A 7 39.17 -18.64 -2.94
N SER A 8 39.08 -17.99 -4.10
CA SER A 8 38.26 -16.82 -4.38
C SER A 8 37.10 -17.29 -5.26
N ASP A 9 36.00 -17.75 -4.65
CA ASP A 9 34.72 -17.94 -5.34
C ASP A 9 33.86 -16.69 -5.11
N ALA A 10 34.15 -15.66 -5.90
CA ALA A 10 33.21 -14.57 -6.11
C ALA A 10 32.08 -15.10 -7.00
N GLN A 11 30.89 -15.23 -6.43
CA GLN A 11 29.66 -15.50 -7.17
C GLN A 11 29.45 -14.41 -8.23
N ALA A 12 29.58 -14.81 -9.50
CA ALA A 12 29.28 -13.94 -10.63
C ALA A 12 27.78 -13.66 -10.69
N VAL A 13 27.42 -12.38 -10.56
CA VAL A 13 26.07 -11.87 -10.85
C VAL A 13 25.81 -12.06 -12.36
N PRO A 14 24.71 -12.70 -12.78
CA PRO A 14 24.44 -12.89 -14.21
C PRO A 14 24.05 -11.57 -14.89
N ASP A 15 24.66 -11.37 -16.05
CA ASP A 15 24.48 -10.26 -16.99
C ASP A 15 23.01 -10.11 -17.46
N PRO A 16 22.36 -8.94 -17.29
CA PRO A 16 20.96 -8.73 -17.70
C PRO A 16 20.76 -8.56 -19.23
N GLY A 17 21.79 -8.75 -20.04
CA GLY A 17 21.82 -8.31 -21.45
C GLY A 17 21.39 -9.27 -22.55
N VAL A 18 21.00 -10.53 -22.28
CA VAL A 18 20.72 -11.50 -23.37
C VAL A 18 19.24 -11.90 -23.41
N ARG A 19 18.47 -11.21 -24.26
CA ARG A 19 17.11 -11.61 -24.67
C ARG A 19 17.16 -12.87 -25.53
N THR A 20 17.36 -14.04 -24.91
CA THR A 20 16.99 -15.32 -25.53
C THR A 20 15.47 -15.38 -25.64
N ARG A 21 14.95 -15.59 -26.86
CA ARG A 21 13.57 -16.04 -27.09
C ARG A 21 13.36 -17.33 -26.30
N ARG A 22 12.84 -17.22 -25.06
CA ARG A 22 12.41 -18.36 -24.26
C ARG A 22 11.27 -19.03 -25.01
N ARG A 23 11.54 -20.23 -25.54
CA ARG A 23 10.49 -21.23 -25.78
C ARG A 23 9.66 -21.29 -24.50
N ARG A 24 8.35 -21.12 -24.60
CA ARG A 24 7.37 -21.49 -23.57
C ARG A 24 7.72 -22.91 -23.12
N ALA A 25 8.48 -23.04 -22.03
CA ALA A 25 8.53 -24.29 -21.30
C ALA A 25 7.12 -24.38 -20.72
N LEU A 26 6.33 -25.32 -21.22
CA LEU A 26 5.10 -25.69 -20.54
C LEU A 26 5.55 -26.09 -19.14
N ASN A 27 5.26 -25.27 -18.12
CA ASN A 27 5.42 -25.68 -16.74
C ASN A 27 4.47 -26.85 -16.55
N VAL A 28 5.00 -28.06 -16.73
CA VAL A 28 4.29 -29.27 -16.38
C VAL A 28 4.31 -29.28 -14.86
N LEU A 29 3.26 -28.74 -14.25
CA LEU A 29 3.00 -28.92 -12.82
C LEU A 29 3.16 -30.40 -12.52
N SER A 30 3.90 -30.72 -11.45
CA SER A 30 3.94 -32.11 -10.98
C SER A 30 2.50 -32.56 -10.74
N TRP A 31 2.19 -33.81 -11.08
CA TRP A 31 0.84 -34.34 -10.84
C TRP A 31 0.43 -34.18 -9.37
N GLU A 32 1.37 -34.30 -8.44
CA GLU A 32 1.11 -34.08 -7.02
C GLU A 32 0.72 -32.63 -6.70
N THR A 33 1.43 -31.64 -7.26
CA THR A 33 1.09 -30.21 -7.11
C THR A 33 -0.31 -29.94 -7.64
N GLY A 34 -0.63 -30.41 -8.84
CA GLY A 34 -1.97 -30.28 -9.43
C GLY A 34 -3.05 -30.94 -8.57
N ARG A 35 -2.74 -32.11 -7.99
CA ARG A 35 -3.64 -32.82 -7.08
C ARG A 35 -3.88 -32.02 -5.80
N TYR A 36 -2.85 -31.47 -5.16
CA TYR A 36 -3.04 -30.66 -3.96
C TYR A 36 -3.86 -29.40 -4.23
N ARG A 37 -3.61 -28.69 -5.35
CA ARG A 37 -4.42 -27.54 -5.76
C ARG A 37 -5.89 -27.87 -5.94
N GLN A 38 -6.19 -29.03 -6.53
CA GLN A 38 -7.58 -29.49 -6.70
C GLN A 38 -8.21 -29.94 -5.37
N SER A 39 -7.45 -30.60 -4.50
CA SER A 39 -7.94 -31.14 -3.23
C SER A 39 -8.15 -30.07 -2.16
N MET A 40 -7.33 -29.00 -2.13
CA MET A 40 -7.36 -27.98 -1.09
C MET A 40 -8.75 -27.33 -0.91
N PRO A 41 -9.38 -26.73 -1.94
CA PRO A 41 -10.70 -26.10 -1.76
C PRO A 41 -11.78 -27.11 -1.35
N LEU A 42 -11.69 -28.36 -1.81
CA LEU A 42 -12.62 -29.42 -1.42
C LEU A 42 -12.46 -29.82 0.05
N LEU A 43 -11.22 -29.88 0.54
CA LEU A 43 -10.92 -30.19 1.94
C LEU A 43 -11.32 -29.05 2.87
N VAL A 44 -11.02 -27.80 2.50
CA VAL A 44 -11.48 -26.62 3.24
C VAL A 44 -13.01 -26.61 3.32
N SER A 45 -13.70 -26.84 2.21
CA SER A 45 -15.17 -26.93 2.19
C SER A 45 -15.71 -28.06 3.09
N ARG A 46 -15.08 -29.24 3.09
CA ARG A 46 -15.44 -30.34 4.01
C ARG A 46 -15.19 -29.99 5.48
N ALA A 47 -14.09 -29.31 5.78
CA ALA A 47 -13.78 -28.85 7.13
C ALA A 47 -14.78 -27.78 7.62
N MET A 48 -15.19 -26.86 6.75
CA MET A 48 -16.27 -25.91 7.04
C MET A 48 -17.60 -26.62 7.29
N ALA A 49 -17.95 -27.63 6.49
CA ALA A 49 -19.17 -28.41 6.73
C ALA A 49 -19.11 -29.18 8.06
N TYR A 50 -17.93 -29.67 8.45
CA TYR A 50 -17.69 -30.30 9.74
C TYR A 50 -17.83 -29.31 10.90
N SER A 51 -17.32 -28.09 10.76
CA SER A 51 -17.46 -27.03 11.79
C SER A 51 -18.89 -26.53 11.95
N ALA A 52 -19.79 -26.80 11.00
CA ALA A 52 -21.21 -26.44 11.06
C ALA A 52 -22.08 -27.54 11.73
N LEU A 53 -21.48 -28.63 12.23
CA LEU A 53 -22.23 -29.62 12.99
C LEU A 53 -22.67 -29.04 14.34
N PRO A 54 -23.86 -29.40 14.88
CA PRO A 54 -24.38 -28.84 16.15
C PRO A 54 -23.47 -29.00 17.38
N GLY A 55 -22.49 -29.90 17.31
CA GLY A 55 -21.47 -30.06 18.35
C GLY A 55 -20.48 -28.89 18.45
N PHE A 56 -20.50 -27.96 17.50
CA PHE A 56 -19.59 -26.80 17.45
C PHE A 56 -20.29 -25.46 17.71
N ASP A 57 -21.59 -25.42 18.00
CA ASP A 57 -22.34 -24.17 18.22
C ASP A 57 -21.71 -23.30 19.31
N GLU A 58 -21.37 -23.88 20.46
CA GLU A 58 -20.69 -23.16 21.56
C GLU A 58 -19.29 -22.69 21.15
N SER A 59 -18.59 -23.47 20.34
CA SER A 59 -17.27 -23.12 19.83
C SER A 59 -17.35 -21.95 18.85
N LEU A 60 -18.32 -21.95 17.95
CA LEU A 60 -18.57 -20.87 17.01
C LEU A 60 -18.87 -19.55 17.76
N VAL A 61 -19.78 -19.58 18.74
CA VAL A 61 -20.10 -18.39 19.55
C VAL A 61 -18.87 -17.87 20.30
N ALA A 62 -18.09 -18.76 20.92
CA ALA A 62 -16.87 -18.38 21.62
C ALA A 62 -15.82 -17.79 20.68
N ALA A 63 -15.66 -18.38 19.49
CA ALA A 63 -14.73 -17.90 18.46
C ALA A 63 -15.14 -16.54 17.90
N VAL A 64 -16.44 -16.33 17.61
CA VAL A 64 -16.97 -15.03 17.17
C VAL A 64 -16.74 -13.96 18.23
N LYS A 65 -17.02 -14.27 19.49
CA LYS A 65 -16.76 -13.36 20.61
C LYS A 65 -15.28 -12.99 20.73
N GLN A 66 -14.38 -13.96 20.52
CA GLN A 66 -12.95 -13.70 20.55
C GLN A 66 -12.47 -12.89 19.35
N PHE A 67 -12.94 -13.20 18.14
CA PHE A 67 -12.47 -12.59 16.90
C PHE A 67 -12.99 -11.17 16.72
N TYR A 68 -14.29 -10.96 16.94
CA TYR A 68 -14.96 -9.66 16.71
C TYR A 68 -15.14 -8.84 18.00
N GLY A 69 -14.92 -9.43 19.18
CA GLY A 69 -15.22 -8.77 20.46
C GLY A 69 -16.72 -8.57 20.72
N LEU A 70 -17.60 -9.22 19.95
CA LEU A 70 -19.04 -9.07 20.01
C LEU A 70 -19.70 -10.24 20.76
N GLU A 71 -20.70 -9.95 21.59
CA GLU A 71 -21.60 -10.98 22.11
C GLU A 71 -22.74 -11.20 21.12
N MET A 72 -22.73 -12.35 20.43
CA MET A 72 -23.71 -12.72 19.42
C MET A 72 -24.23 -14.13 19.69
N ASP A 73 -25.47 -14.40 19.31
CA ASP A 73 -25.99 -15.77 19.26
C ASP A 73 -25.60 -16.45 17.92
N VAL A 74 -25.77 -17.77 17.86
CA VAL A 74 -25.42 -18.58 16.67
C VAL A 74 -26.14 -18.06 15.43
N ALA A 75 -27.43 -17.77 15.52
CA ALA A 75 -28.23 -17.34 14.37
C ALA A 75 -27.75 -16.01 13.79
N THR A 76 -27.32 -15.08 14.65
CA THR A 76 -26.78 -13.78 14.23
C THR A 76 -25.38 -13.95 13.64
N ALA A 77 -24.52 -14.77 14.26
CA ALA A 77 -23.22 -15.11 13.70
C ALA A 77 -23.34 -15.77 12.31
N GLU A 78 -24.30 -16.69 12.15
CA GLU A 78 -24.59 -17.32 10.88
C GLU A 78 -25.04 -16.30 9.83
N ALA A 79 -25.98 -15.41 10.15
CA ALA A 79 -26.48 -14.44 9.20
C ALA A 79 -25.46 -13.36 8.83
N GLU A 80 -24.69 -12.83 9.78
CA GLU A 80 -23.78 -11.71 9.54
C GLU A 80 -22.41 -12.15 9.01
N ILE A 81 -21.92 -13.33 9.43
CA ILE A 81 -20.58 -13.81 9.05
C ILE A 81 -20.67 -14.82 7.91
N LEU A 82 -21.65 -15.73 7.85
CA LEU A 82 -21.70 -16.75 6.78
C LEU A 82 -22.26 -16.22 5.46
N GLU A 83 -23.05 -15.15 5.49
CA GLU A 83 -23.62 -14.56 4.27
C GLU A 83 -22.64 -13.59 3.60
N ASP A 84 -21.72 -12.98 4.36
CA ASP A 84 -20.68 -12.11 3.83
C ASP A 84 -19.46 -12.95 3.35
N ALA A 85 -19.14 -12.83 2.05
CA ALA A 85 -18.08 -13.61 1.45
C ALA A 85 -16.67 -13.18 1.92
N ASP A 86 -16.47 -11.90 2.22
CA ASP A 86 -15.18 -11.35 2.63
C ASP A 86 -14.91 -11.72 4.09
N GLU A 87 -15.91 -11.59 4.96
CA GLU A 87 -15.82 -12.05 6.35
C GLU A 87 -15.61 -13.55 6.45
N ARG A 88 -16.23 -14.34 5.58
CA ARG A 88 -15.95 -15.78 5.49
C ARG A 88 -14.50 -16.08 5.20
N ILE A 89 -13.90 -15.38 4.24
CA ILE A 89 -12.50 -15.59 3.85
C ILE A 89 -11.58 -15.25 5.02
N ARG A 90 -11.91 -14.23 5.83
CA ARG A 90 -11.12 -13.82 7.01
C ARG A 90 -11.29 -14.79 8.18
N PHE A 91 -12.53 -15.04 8.58
CA PHE A 91 -12.87 -15.72 9.82
C PHE A 91 -12.64 -17.24 9.75
N PHE A 92 -13.05 -17.91 8.66
CA PHE A 92 -13.03 -19.38 8.62
C PHE A 92 -11.63 -20.00 8.66
N PRO A 93 -10.64 -19.55 7.88
CA PRO A 93 -9.31 -20.11 7.98
C PRO A 93 -8.74 -19.99 9.39
N TRP A 94 -9.01 -18.88 10.09
CA TRP A 94 -8.61 -18.72 11.49
C TRP A 94 -9.37 -19.69 12.41
N LEU A 95 -10.70 -19.73 12.32
CA LEU A 95 -11.56 -20.62 13.12
C LEU A 95 -11.16 -22.10 12.96
N LEU A 96 -10.92 -22.52 11.72
CA LEU A 96 -10.61 -23.91 11.40
C LEU A 96 -9.22 -24.31 11.87
N TRP A 97 -8.20 -23.49 11.58
CA TRP A 97 -6.81 -23.94 11.66
C TRP A 97 -6.05 -23.41 12.88
N ASP A 98 -6.49 -22.30 13.48
CA ASP A 98 -5.75 -21.61 14.54
C ASP A 98 -6.53 -21.54 15.86
N TRP A 99 -7.85 -21.29 15.79
CA TRP A 99 -8.67 -21.12 16.98
C TRP A 99 -8.76 -22.40 17.81
N ARG A 100 -8.65 -22.24 19.13
CA ARG A 100 -8.79 -23.31 20.11
C ARG A 100 -9.70 -22.85 21.24
N PRO A 101 -10.68 -23.66 21.68
CA PRO A 101 -11.51 -23.33 22.84
C PRO A 101 -10.67 -23.11 24.11
N GLN A 102 -9.63 -23.94 24.28
CA GLN A 102 -8.64 -23.85 25.35
C GLN A 102 -7.25 -24.16 24.79
N PRO A 103 -6.16 -23.67 25.41
CA PRO A 103 -4.80 -23.84 24.88
C PRO A 103 -4.36 -25.29 24.66
N ASP A 104 -4.89 -26.24 25.43
CA ASP A 104 -4.61 -27.67 25.36
C ASP A 104 -5.62 -28.47 24.53
N GLU A 105 -6.70 -27.84 24.08
CA GLU A 105 -7.70 -28.47 23.22
C GLU A 105 -7.30 -28.41 21.74
N PRO A 106 -7.62 -29.45 20.94
CA PRO A 106 -7.35 -29.46 19.52
C PRO A 106 -8.21 -28.42 18.78
N SER A 107 -7.63 -27.79 17.75
CA SER A 107 -8.37 -26.93 16.82
C SER A 107 -9.41 -27.75 16.04
N ILE A 108 -10.35 -27.07 15.38
CA ILE A 108 -11.37 -27.76 14.58
C ILE A 108 -10.72 -28.59 13.45
N GLY A 109 -9.67 -28.07 12.82
CA GLY A 109 -8.91 -28.78 11.79
C GLY A 109 -8.22 -30.04 12.31
N GLU A 110 -7.67 -30.00 13.52
CA GLU A 110 -7.06 -31.17 14.17
C GLU A 110 -8.12 -32.23 14.51
N ARG A 111 -9.31 -31.81 14.97
CA ARG A 111 -10.45 -32.71 15.19
C ARG A 111 -10.94 -33.31 13.87
N PHE A 112 -11.06 -32.51 12.82
CA PHE A 112 -11.42 -32.97 11.47
C PHE A 112 -10.42 -34.00 10.92
N LEU A 113 -9.13 -33.80 11.15
CA LEU A 113 -8.07 -34.75 10.80
C LEU A 113 -8.22 -36.09 11.51
N HIS A 114 -8.65 -36.07 12.77
CA HIS A 114 -8.82 -37.26 13.60
C HIS A 114 -10.12 -38.02 13.30
N ASP A 115 -11.23 -37.30 13.16
CA ASP A 115 -12.58 -37.89 13.13
C ASP A 115 -12.99 -38.40 11.75
N HIS A 116 -12.29 -37.98 10.69
CA HIS A 116 -12.62 -38.35 9.32
C HIS A 116 -11.52 -39.19 8.67
N GLU A 117 -11.94 -40.12 7.80
CA GLU A 117 -11.01 -40.79 6.91
C GLU A 117 -10.55 -39.83 5.81
N HIS A 118 -9.23 -39.81 5.62
CA HIS A 118 -8.56 -39.00 4.60
C HIS A 118 -7.66 -39.89 3.77
N ALA A 119 -7.64 -39.68 2.46
CA ALA A 119 -6.60 -40.28 1.64
C ALA A 119 -5.22 -39.75 2.06
N PRO A 120 -4.12 -40.48 1.82
CA PRO A 120 -2.79 -40.08 2.33
C PRO A 120 -2.33 -38.67 1.94
N HIS A 121 -2.70 -38.20 0.76
CA HIS A 121 -2.40 -36.84 0.30
C HIS A 121 -3.30 -35.79 0.96
N GLU A 122 -4.58 -36.09 1.16
CA GLU A 122 -5.51 -35.22 1.88
C GLU A 122 -5.07 -35.03 3.33
N ARG A 123 -4.67 -36.12 3.98
CA ARG A 123 -4.15 -36.11 5.35
C ARG A 123 -2.97 -35.14 5.49
N ARG A 124 -1.98 -35.25 4.59
CA ARG A 124 -0.81 -34.34 4.57
C ARG A 124 -1.21 -32.88 4.35
N LEU A 125 -2.23 -32.63 3.54
CA LEU A 125 -2.70 -31.27 3.28
C LEU A 125 -3.41 -30.67 4.50
N VAL A 126 -4.25 -31.46 5.19
CA VAL A 126 -4.90 -31.03 6.44
C VAL A 126 -3.87 -30.82 7.54
N GLU A 127 -2.88 -31.70 7.68
CA GLU A 127 -1.74 -31.51 8.59
C GLU A 127 -1.00 -30.19 8.28
N ALA A 128 -0.69 -29.93 7.00
CA ALA A 128 -0.04 -28.68 6.58
C ALA A 128 -0.92 -27.44 6.81
N LEU A 129 -2.24 -27.52 6.63
CA LEU A 129 -3.19 -26.46 6.98
C LEU A 129 -3.16 -26.18 8.49
N CYS A 130 -3.19 -27.24 9.31
CA CYS A 130 -3.08 -27.14 10.76
C CYS A 130 -1.71 -26.65 11.23
N GLU A 131 -0.66 -26.71 10.41
CA GLU A 131 0.67 -26.15 10.74
C GLU A 131 0.87 -24.73 10.19
N SER A 132 0.17 -24.37 9.12
CA SER A 132 0.20 -23.05 8.49
C SER A 132 -0.30 -21.95 9.42
N PHE A 133 0.00 -20.70 9.10
CA PHE A 133 -0.44 -19.52 9.84
C PHE A 133 -0.64 -18.34 8.89
N ILE A 134 -1.38 -17.33 9.36
CA ILE A 134 -1.53 -16.05 8.65
C ILE A 134 -0.24 -15.26 8.81
N GLY A 135 0.40 -14.93 7.70
CA GLY A 135 1.71 -14.29 7.67
C GLY A 135 1.79 -13.13 6.69
N TRP A 136 2.93 -12.45 6.70
CA TRP A 136 3.24 -11.34 5.82
C TRP A 136 4.43 -11.70 4.94
N TYR A 137 4.30 -11.47 3.64
CA TYR A 137 5.28 -11.89 2.65
C TYR A 137 5.65 -10.74 1.73
N GLU A 138 6.93 -10.38 1.66
CA GLU A 138 7.44 -9.36 0.73
C GLU A 138 7.70 -10.01 -0.64
N ALA A 139 7.07 -9.49 -1.70
CA ALA A 139 7.34 -9.93 -3.06
C ALA A 139 8.76 -9.52 -3.49
N LEU A 140 9.59 -10.49 -3.89
CA LEU A 140 10.97 -10.25 -4.30
C LEU A 140 11.10 -9.95 -5.81
N GLN A 141 10.05 -10.25 -6.57
CA GLN A 141 9.91 -10.02 -7.99
C GLN A 141 8.43 -9.81 -8.33
N ASP A 142 8.13 -9.29 -9.52
CA ASP A 142 6.77 -9.26 -10.03
C ASP A 142 6.22 -10.68 -10.20
N ALA A 143 4.97 -10.88 -9.82
CA ALA A 143 4.27 -12.14 -10.04
C ALA A 143 3.98 -12.37 -11.52
N THR A 144 4.20 -13.60 -11.97
CA THR A 144 4.01 -14.02 -13.36
C THR A 144 3.16 -15.29 -13.42
N GLU A 145 2.84 -15.78 -14.62
CA GLU A 145 2.21 -17.11 -14.80
C GLU A 145 3.03 -18.25 -14.18
N ASP A 146 4.34 -18.06 -13.95
CA ASP A 146 5.24 -19.03 -13.29
C ASP A 146 5.21 -18.92 -11.75
N GLY A 147 4.37 -18.02 -11.20
CA GLY A 147 4.29 -17.70 -9.78
C GLY A 147 5.19 -16.52 -9.36
N VAL A 148 5.48 -16.45 -8.07
CA VAL A 148 6.19 -15.33 -7.43
C VAL A 148 7.11 -15.80 -6.31
N ALA A 149 8.35 -15.28 -6.31
CA ALA A 149 9.26 -15.43 -5.18
C ALA A 149 8.93 -14.39 -4.12
N VAL A 150 8.72 -14.85 -2.88
CA VAL A 150 8.40 -13.99 -1.73
C VAL A 150 9.36 -14.24 -0.58
N ARG A 151 9.48 -13.29 0.34
CA ARG A 151 10.18 -13.45 1.62
C ARG A 151 9.18 -13.37 2.75
N ASP A 152 9.10 -14.43 3.55
CA ASP A 152 8.39 -14.44 4.82
C ASP A 152 9.01 -13.38 5.75
N MET A 153 8.22 -12.39 6.15
CA MET A 153 8.70 -11.26 6.96
C MET A 153 8.92 -11.63 8.42
N GLN A 154 8.33 -12.73 8.90
CA GLN A 154 8.54 -13.23 10.26
C GLN A 154 9.82 -14.07 10.38
N THR A 155 10.11 -14.90 9.38
CA THR A 155 11.24 -15.85 9.42
C THR A 155 12.44 -15.42 8.57
N GLY A 156 12.23 -14.51 7.62
CA GLY A 156 13.22 -14.12 6.61
C GLY A 156 13.42 -15.16 5.50
N GLU A 157 12.69 -16.27 5.53
CA GLU A 157 12.80 -17.35 4.55
C GLU A 157 12.26 -16.93 3.18
N ALA A 158 12.99 -17.28 2.12
CA ALA A 158 12.52 -17.10 0.75
C ALA A 158 11.69 -18.32 0.31
N LEU A 159 10.51 -18.06 -0.24
CA LEU A 159 9.55 -19.04 -0.70
C LEU A 159 9.19 -18.76 -2.17
N HIS A 160 8.76 -19.79 -2.89
CA HIS A 160 8.14 -19.62 -4.21
C HIS A 160 6.69 -20.05 -4.14
N ILE A 161 5.78 -19.11 -4.43
CA ILE A 161 4.35 -19.38 -4.56
C ILE A 161 4.07 -19.65 -6.02
N ASP A 162 3.58 -20.85 -6.33
CA ASP A 162 3.14 -21.21 -7.66
C ASP A 162 1.61 -20.99 -7.67
N ASP A 163 1.20 -19.79 -8.06
CA ASP A 163 -0.20 -19.36 -8.18
C ASP A 163 -0.30 -18.31 -9.30
N ASP A 164 -0.96 -18.67 -10.39
CA ASP A 164 -1.15 -17.81 -11.56
C ASP A 164 -2.18 -16.70 -11.30
N GLY A 165 -3.02 -16.85 -10.27
CA GLY A 165 -3.95 -15.81 -9.81
C GLY A 165 -3.25 -14.58 -9.24
N LEU A 166 -1.97 -14.69 -8.88
CA LEU A 166 -1.16 -13.54 -8.44
C LEU A 166 -0.54 -12.76 -9.60
N ALA A 167 -0.54 -13.30 -10.82
CA ALA A 167 0.13 -12.71 -11.97
C ALA A 167 -0.48 -11.34 -12.33
N GLY A 168 0.34 -10.30 -12.30
CA GLY A 168 -0.10 -8.91 -12.52
C GLY A 168 -0.79 -8.25 -11.33
N GLU A 169 -1.11 -9.00 -10.27
CA GLU A 169 -1.75 -8.49 -9.05
C GLU A 169 -0.74 -8.19 -7.92
N LEU A 170 0.39 -8.92 -7.89
CA LEU A 170 1.44 -8.73 -6.89
C LEU A 170 2.77 -8.31 -7.54
N LEU A 171 3.26 -7.13 -7.17
CA LEU A 171 4.45 -6.51 -7.74
C LEU A 171 5.64 -6.55 -6.78
N GLN A 172 6.85 -6.45 -7.32
CA GLN A 172 8.08 -6.41 -6.54
C GLN A 172 8.02 -5.34 -5.43
N GLY A 173 8.36 -5.75 -4.21
CA GLY A 173 8.37 -4.90 -3.02
C GLY A 173 7.01 -4.73 -2.34
N GLN A 174 5.90 -5.12 -2.98
CA GLN A 174 4.60 -5.18 -2.31
C GLN A 174 4.58 -6.30 -1.25
N LEU A 175 3.64 -6.18 -0.33
CA LEU A 175 3.48 -7.08 0.81
C LEU A 175 2.16 -7.83 0.66
N LEU A 176 2.22 -9.14 0.68
CA LEU A 176 1.08 -10.04 0.65
C LEU A 176 0.79 -10.48 2.09
N GLN A 177 -0.43 -10.25 2.59
CA GLN A 177 -0.94 -10.97 3.75
C GLN A 177 -1.70 -12.19 3.27
N ALA A 178 -1.26 -13.37 3.66
CA ALA A 178 -1.87 -14.61 3.23
C ALA A 178 -1.65 -15.74 4.25
N ARG A 179 -2.41 -16.81 4.11
CA ARG A 179 -2.06 -18.11 4.69
C ARG A 179 -1.41 -18.96 3.61
N LEU A 180 -0.12 -19.25 3.78
CA LEU A 180 0.63 -20.11 2.89
C LEU A 180 0.74 -21.52 3.49
N VAL A 181 0.32 -22.52 2.71
CA VAL A 181 0.30 -23.92 3.11
C VAL A 181 1.48 -24.63 2.46
N ARG A 182 2.42 -25.09 3.28
CA ARG A 182 3.65 -25.73 2.82
C ARG A 182 3.48 -27.25 2.83
N VAL A 183 3.42 -27.86 1.65
CA VAL A 183 3.34 -29.32 1.49
C VAL A 183 4.59 -29.84 0.76
N ARG A 184 5.01 -31.06 1.09
CA ARG A 184 6.07 -31.74 0.34
C ARG A 184 5.47 -32.61 -0.76
N THR A 185 5.96 -32.45 -1.99
CA THR A 185 5.77 -33.42 -3.06
C THR A 185 6.96 -34.38 -3.09
N SER A 186 6.91 -35.41 -3.93
CA SER A 186 8.05 -36.30 -4.20
C SER A 186 9.28 -35.57 -4.72
N ASP A 187 9.08 -34.44 -5.42
CA ASP A 187 10.11 -33.81 -6.24
C ASP A 187 10.58 -32.47 -5.65
N ALA A 188 9.71 -31.75 -4.92
CA ALA A 188 10.02 -30.43 -4.38
C ALA A 188 9.07 -30.02 -3.24
N PRO A 189 9.46 -29.06 -2.37
CA PRO A 189 8.47 -28.33 -1.58
C PRO A 189 7.50 -27.58 -2.50
N CYS A 190 6.24 -27.55 -2.12
CA CYS A 190 5.17 -26.83 -2.80
C CYS A 190 4.48 -25.92 -1.78
N VAL A 191 4.26 -24.67 -2.18
CA VAL A 191 3.57 -23.66 -1.37
C VAL A 191 2.26 -23.32 -2.05
N LEU A 192 1.16 -23.51 -1.35
CA LEU A 192 -0.20 -23.21 -1.80
C LEU A 192 -0.72 -22.00 -1.04
N VAL A 193 -1.64 -21.25 -1.67
CA VAL A 193 -2.32 -20.13 -1.04
C VAL A 193 -3.70 -20.60 -0.59
N ASP A 194 -3.94 -20.66 0.73
CA ASP A 194 -5.28 -20.97 1.25
C ASP A 194 -6.20 -19.76 1.14
N ALA A 195 -5.69 -18.60 1.58
CA ALA A 195 -6.39 -17.32 1.52
C ALA A 195 -5.40 -16.16 1.35
N VAL A 196 -5.80 -15.17 0.57
CA VAL A 196 -5.18 -13.85 0.48
C VAL A 196 -6.09 -12.86 1.19
N TYR A 197 -5.53 -12.09 2.12
CA TYR A 197 -6.28 -11.14 2.94
C TYR A 197 -6.02 -9.70 2.53
N ALA A 198 -4.78 -9.38 2.13
CA ALA A 198 -4.39 -8.04 1.74
C ALA A 198 -3.18 -8.04 0.80
N VAL A 199 -3.14 -7.06 -0.10
CA VAL A 199 -1.93 -6.66 -0.83
C VAL A 199 -1.64 -5.20 -0.49
N ILE A 200 -0.50 -4.96 0.16
CA ILE A 200 -0.06 -3.65 0.63
C ILE A 200 1.11 -3.16 -0.23
N SER A 201 1.17 -1.85 -0.51
CA SER A 201 2.32 -1.26 -1.22
C SER A 201 3.63 -1.40 -0.44
N ALA A 202 4.74 -1.33 -1.16
CA ALA A 202 6.08 -1.27 -0.57
C ALA A 202 6.25 -0.18 0.50
N SER A 203 5.51 0.94 0.40
CA SER A 203 5.50 2.01 1.41
C SER A 203 5.01 1.55 2.79
N GLY A 204 4.12 0.55 2.85
CA GLY A 204 3.58 -0.01 4.09
C GLY A 204 4.57 -0.90 4.86
N ARG A 205 5.72 -1.23 4.28
CA ARG A 205 6.70 -2.18 4.84
C ARG A 205 7.12 -1.84 6.27
N ARG A 206 7.37 -0.57 6.56
CA ARG A 206 7.79 -0.15 7.90
C ARG A 206 6.69 -0.35 8.92
N ALA A 207 5.43 -0.12 8.55
CA ALA A 207 4.29 -0.32 9.44
C ALA A 207 4.05 -1.81 9.68
N VAL A 208 4.02 -2.62 8.62
CA VAL A 208 3.90 -4.09 8.75
C VAL A 208 5.03 -4.68 9.60
N GLN A 209 6.28 -4.23 9.41
CA GLN A 209 7.39 -4.70 10.22
C GLN A 209 7.23 -4.32 11.70
N ALA A 210 6.72 -3.12 11.99
CA ALA A 210 6.45 -2.70 13.37
C ALA A 210 5.38 -3.58 14.04
N GLU A 211 4.32 -3.95 13.31
CA GLU A 211 3.30 -4.88 13.81
C GLU A 211 3.91 -6.26 14.10
N ILE A 212 4.71 -6.81 13.19
CA ILE A 212 5.42 -8.08 13.39
C ILE A 212 6.36 -8.01 14.60
N ASP A 213 7.12 -6.93 14.73
CA ASP A 213 8.09 -6.76 15.82
C ASP A 213 7.42 -6.56 17.18
N SER A 214 6.15 -6.12 17.19
CA SER A 214 5.34 -5.97 18.41
C SER A 214 4.86 -7.30 18.99
N LEU A 215 4.85 -8.37 18.17
CA LEU A 215 4.39 -9.69 18.60
C LEU A 215 5.31 -10.23 19.72
N PRO A 216 4.74 -10.70 20.84
CA PRO A 216 5.51 -11.24 21.96
C PRO A 216 6.41 -12.41 21.56
N ARG A 217 7.73 -12.20 21.66
CA ARG A 217 8.75 -13.22 21.41
C ARG A 217 8.77 -14.36 22.44
N THR A 218 8.02 -14.23 23.53
CA THR A 218 7.93 -15.23 24.60
C THR A 218 7.10 -16.46 24.22
N LEU A 219 6.36 -16.42 23.11
CA LEU A 219 5.50 -17.53 22.65
C LEU A 219 6.26 -18.63 21.89
N GLY A 220 7.59 -18.58 21.86
CA GLY A 220 8.41 -19.59 21.21
C GLY A 220 8.62 -19.29 19.72
N SER A 221 8.04 -20.11 18.83
CA SER A 221 8.26 -19.96 17.38
C SER A 221 7.40 -18.83 16.78
N PRO A 222 7.86 -18.18 15.69
CA PRO A 222 7.06 -17.17 14.99
C PRO A 222 5.68 -17.67 14.55
N ALA A 223 5.59 -18.93 14.12
CA ALA A 223 4.33 -19.56 13.73
C ALA A 223 3.31 -19.58 14.88
N VAL A 224 3.74 -19.92 16.10
CA VAL A 224 2.85 -19.92 17.27
C VAL A 224 2.36 -18.51 17.59
N ALA A 225 3.25 -17.51 17.54
CA ALA A 225 2.86 -16.13 17.76
C ALA A 225 1.84 -15.65 16.72
N CYS A 226 2.08 -15.92 15.43
CA CYS A 226 1.15 -15.55 14.36
C CYS A 226 -0.23 -16.20 14.51
N LYS A 227 -0.32 -17.44 14.99
CA LYS A 227 -1.61 -18.09 15.24
C LYS A 227 -2.37 -17.49 16.41
N VAL A 228 -1.66 -17.21 17.50
CA VAL A 228 -2.25 -16.60 18.70
C VAL A 228 -2.80 -15.22 18.38
N TYR A 229 -2.07 -14.43 17.58
CA TYR A 229 -2.42 -13.06 17.21
C TYR A 229 -3.02 -12.93 15.80
N ALA A 230 -3.59 -14.01 15.26
CA ALA A 230 -4.05 -14.03 13.88
C ALA A 230 -5.20 -13.04 13.62
N ALA A 231 -6.13 -12.89 14.57
CA ALA A 231 -7.23 -11.93 14.46
C ALA A 231 -6.71 -10.48 14.43
N GLU A 232 -5.80 -10.14 15.33
CA GLU A 232 -5.17 -8.83 15.41
C GLU A 232 -4.32 -8.52 14.17
N LEU A 233 -3.63 -9.52 13.62
CA LEU A 233 -2.90 -9.37 12.36
C LEU A 233 -3.83 -9.07 11.18
N LEU A 234 -4.99 -9.72 11.12
CA LEU A 234 -6.02 -9.46 10.09
C LEU A 234 -6.62 -8.06 10.25
N GLU A 235 -6.88 -7.61 11.48
CA GLU A 235 -7.35 -6.25 11.76
C GLU A 235 -6.30 -5.21 11.40
N ALA A 236 -5.03 -5.45 11.72
CA ALA A 236 -3.92 -4.57 11.37
C ALA A 236 -3.79 -4.37 9.86
N ALA A 237 -4.00 -5.43 9.06
CA ALA A 237 -3.99 -5.33 7.61
C ALA A 237 -5.10 -4.40 7.07
N GLU A 238 -6.32 -4.55 7.59
CA GLU A 238 -7.45 -3.69 7.24
C GLU A 238 -7.16 -2.24 7.62
N HIS A 239 -6.70 -2.00 8.86
CA HIS A 239 -6.32 -0.66 9.30
C HIS A 239 -5.23 -0.04 8.43
N LEU A 240 -4.24 -0.83 8.02
CA LEU A 240 -3.20 -0.39 7.11
C LEU A 240 -3.74 -0.11 5.71
N LEU A 241 -4.62 -0.94 5.17
CA LEU A 241 -5.26 -0.69 3.88
C LEU A 241 -6.05 0.63 3.92
N GLU A 242 -6.85 0.85 4.96
CA GLU A 242 -7.59 2.10 5.14
C GLU A 242 -6.65 3.30 5.29
N THR A 243 -5.61 3.17 6.10
CA THR A 243 -4.69 4.28 6.40
C THR A 243 -3.83 4.61 5.19
N LEU A 244 -3.35 3.62 4.46
CA LEU A 244 -2.57 3.79 3.24
C LEU A 244 -3.42 4.23 2.04
N ALA A 245 -4.73 3.96 2.07
CA ALA A 245 -5.68 4.49 1.11
C ALA A 245 -6.00 5.98 1.39
N ARG A 246 -5.89 6.46 2.64
CA ARG A 246 -6.09 7.88 2.94
C ARG A 246 -4.91 8.70 2.42
N PRO A 247 -5.16 9.85 1.76
CA PRO A 247 -4.09 10.79 1.45
C PRO A 247 -3.35 11.19 2.74
N PRO A 248 -2.01 11.19 2.76
CA PRO A 248 -1.25 11.63 3.92
C PRO A 248 -1.68 13.03 4.32
N VAL A 249 -1.75 13.27 5.63
CA VAL A 249 -1.93 14.61 6.16
C VAL A 249 -0.66 15.40 5.82
N PRO A 250 -0.75 16.47 5.02
CA PRO A 250 0.42 17.21 4.58
C PRO A 250 0.89 18.06 5.76
N LEU A 251 2.04 17.68 6.32
CA LEU A 251 2.69 18.40 7.40
C LEU A 251 3.94 19.08 6.87
N ASP A 252 4.21 20.29 7.35
CA ASP A 252 5.48 20.96 7.12
C ASP A 252 6.61 20.29 7.92
N ARG A 253 7.84 20.78 7.76
CA ARG A 253 9.02 20.26 8.49
C ARG A 253 8.95 20.41 10.01
N ASN A 254 8.03 21.23 10.54
CA ASN A 254 7.81 21.43 11.96
C ASN A 254 6.64 20.57 12.49
N GLY A 255 5.97 19.78 11.62
CA GLY A 255 4.78 19.01 11.96
C GLY A 255 3.50 19.84 11.97
N GLU A 256 3.51 21.06 11.44
CA GLU A 256 2.32 21.89 11.30
C GLU A 256 1.54 21.50 10.04
N LEU A 257 0.20 21.56 10.10
CA LEU A 257 -0.63 21.32 8.93
C LEU A 257 -0.29 22.32 7.82
N MET A 258 0.01 21.80 6.63
CA MET A 258 0.25 22.64 5.47
C MET A 258 -1.06 23.30 5.03
N ALA A 259 -1.04 24.64 4.99
CA ALA A 259 -2.07 25.47 4.40
C ALA A 259 -1.38 26.33 3.36
N LEU A 260 -1.70 26.13 2.07
CA LEU A 260 -1.03 26.85 1.00
C LEU A 260 -1.59 28.26 0.94
N CYS A 261 -0.86 29.18 1.55
CA CYS A 261 -1.27 30.56 1.73
C CYS A 261 -0.62 31.45 0.67
N ARG A 262 -1.38 32.35 0.07
CA ARG A 262 -0.89 33.35 -0.90
C ARG A 262 -1.41 34.74 -0.54
N ALA A 263 -0.58 35.75 -0.71
CA ALA A 263 -0.89 37.16 -0.54
C ALA A 263 -0.48 37.93 -1.80
N SER A 264 -1.43 38.60 -2.45
CA SER A 264 -1.18 39.39 -3.64
C SER A 264 -1.09 40.89 -3.32
N TYR A 265 -0.08 41.53 -3.88
CA TYR A 265 0.25 42.95 -3.71
C TYR A 265 0.15 43.70 -5.03
N GLY A 266 -0.33 44.94 -4.97
CA GLY A 266 -0.44 45.82 -6.14
C GLY A 266 0.90 46.39 -6.61
N ALA A 267 0.87 47.17 -7.70
CA ALA A 267 2.07 47.64 -8.39
C ALA A 267 3.01 48.50 -7.52
N GLU A 268 2.47 49.35 -6.65
CA GLU A 268 3.28 50.21 -5.78
C GLU A 268 4.10 49.38 -4.79
N ASP A 269 3.45 48.44 -4.10
CA ASP A 269 4.13 47.55 -3.16
C ASP A 269 5.03 46.55 -3.88
N ALA A 270 4.67 46.10 -5.08
CA ALA A 270 5.50 45.18 -5.86
C ALA A 270 6.89 45.77 -6.15
N ALA A 271 6.98 47.06 -6.47
CA ALA A 271 8.27 47.73 -6.65
C ALA A 271 9.10 47.80 -5.36
N ARG A 272 8.45 48.07 -4.22
CA ARG A 272 9.09 48.11 -2.90
C ARG A 272 9.57 46.73 -2.46
N ILE A 273 8.73 45.72 -2.64
CA ILE A 273 9.05 44.31 -2.37
C ILE A 273 10.23 43.89 -3.25
N GLY A 274 10.23 44.23 -4.55
CA GLY A 274 11.33 43.93 -5.46
C GLY A 274 12.68 44.51 -5.01
N ALA A 275 12.67 45.77 -4.56
CA ALA A 275 13.87 46.40 -4.01
C ALA A 275 14.34 45.74 -2.71
N LEU A 276 13.40 45.36 -1.83
CA LEU A 276 13.70 44.67 -0.57
C LEU A 276 14.32 43.29 -0.82
N VAL A 277 13.66 42.42 -1.59
CA VAL A 277 14.13 41.04 -1.79
C VAL A 277 15.49 40.98 -2.50
N SER A 278 15.80 41.99 -3.32
CA SER A 278 17.10 42.09 -3.99
C SER A 278 18.24 42.54 -3.06
N GLY A 279 17.92 43.25 -1.98
CA GLY A 279 18.90 43.85 -1.06
C GLY A 279 19.02 43.14 0.30
N ASP A 280 18.05 42.29 0.63
CA ASP A 280 17.97 41.61 1.92
C ASP A 280 18.58 40.21 1.84
N PRO A 281 19.63 39.91 2.64
CA PRO A 281 20.33 38.61 2.59
C PRO A 281 19.49 37.42 3.06
N SER A 282 18.32 37.66 3.66
CA SER A 282 17.36 36.58 3.98
C SER A 282 16.61 36.06 2.76
N PHE A 283 16.76 36.68 1.59
CA PHE A 283 16.20 36.21 0.34
C PHE A 283 17.27 35.59 -0.57
N SER A 284 16.89 34.58 -1.34
CA SER A 284 17.69 33.98 -2.40
C SER A 284 16.96 34.05 -3.73
N ASP A 285 17.66 34.46 -4.79
CA ASP A 285 17.11 34.54 -6.15
C ASP A 285 17.12 33.15 -6.79
N GLU A 286 15.93 32.64 -7.12
CA GLU A 286 15.74 31.36 -7.84
C GLU A 286 15.61 31.57 -9.37
N GLY A 287 15.67 32.83 -9.82
CA GLY A 287 15.49 33.23 -11.21
C GLY A 287 14.03 33.46 -11.59
N GLN A 288 13.81 34.05 -12.78
CA GLN A 288 12.48 34.34 -13.34
C GLN A 288 11.58 35.20 -12.43
N GLY A 289 12.18 36.01 -11.54
CA GLY A 289 11.44 36.85 -10.60
C GLY A 289 10.95 36.10 -9.35
N LEU A 290 11.36 34.86 -9.16
CA LEU A 290 11.06 34.08 -7.96
C LEU A 290 12.18 34.21 -6.93
N TRP A 291 11.81 34.53 -5.70
CA TRP A 291 12.70 34.66 -4.56
C TRP A 291 12.22 33.75 -3.44
N THR A 292 13.15 33.08 -2.75
CA THR A 292 12.86 32.28 -1.56
C THR A 292 13.28 33.05 -0.31
N TRP A 293 12.43 33.05 0.72
CA TRP A 293 12.71 33.66 2.01
C TRP A 293 13.18 32.61 3.00
N GLN A 294 14.35 32.83 3.60
CA GLN A 294 14.98 31.91 4.53
C GLN A 294 14.94 32.46 5.96
N ARG A 295 14.63 31.57 6.90
CA ARG A 295 14.70 31.84 8.34
C ARG A 295 15.19 30.59 9.06
N ASP A 296 16.13 30.77 9.98
CA ASP A 296 16.74 29.69 10.77
C ASP A 296 17.36 28.60 9.87
N GLY A 297 18.02 29.02 8.78
CA GLY A 297 18.72 28.14 7.85
C GLY A 297 17.82 27.36 6.89
N ALA A 298 16.55 27.74 6.76
CA ALA A 298 15.58 26.95 6.02
C ALA A 298 14.60 27.84 5.24
N VAL A 299 14.24 27.43 4.01
CA VAL A 299 13.28 28.18 3.16
C VAL A 299 11.88 28.09 3.75
N ARG A 300 11.25 29.22 4.09
CA ARG A 300 9.94 29.33 4.78
C ARG A 300 8.81 29.83 3.88
N ALA A 301 9.15 30.69 2.93
CA ALA A 301 8.18 31.34 2.07
C ALA A 301 8.83 31.72 0.74
N PHE A 302 8.03 32.26 -0.18
CA PHE A 302 8.51 32.77 -1.45
C PHE A 302 7.86 34.11 -1.79
N VAL A 303 8.49 34.83 -2.71
CA VAL A 303 7.96 36.02 -3.37
C VAL A 303 8.15 35.86 -4.88
N GLU A 304 7.08 36.00 -5.64
CA GLU A 304 7.07 36.00 -7.10
C GLU A 304 6.78 37.42 -7.60
N LEU A 305 7.73 38.00 -8.33
CA LEU A 305 7.64 39.33 -8.93
C LEU A 305 7.18 39.24 -10.38
N GLY A 306 6.04 39.85 -10.67
CA GLY A 306 5.48 39.97 -12.02
C GLY A 306 5.43 41.42 -12.50
N ALA A 307 4.87 41.63 -13.69
CA ALA A 307 4.68 42.95 -14.28
C ALA A 307 3.66 43.78 -13.47
N GLY A 308 4.16 44.54 -12.48
CA GLY A 308 3.33 45.39 -11.62
C GLY A 308 2.51 44.63 -10.58
N ARG A 309 2.90 43.40 -10.24
CA ARG A 309 2.30 42.62 -9.15
C ARG A 309 3.39 41.86 -8.42
N ALA A 310 3.23 41.69 -7.12
CA ALA A 310 4.02 40.73 -6.36
C ALA A 310 3.07 39.75 -5.66
N ASP A 311 3.45 38.48 -5.61
CA ASP A 311 2.75 37.45 -4.86
C ASP A 311 3.70 36.87 -3.82
N ALA A 312 3.33 36.93 -2.55
CA ALA A 312 4.01 36.20 -1.50
C ALA A 312 3.25 34.91 -1.20
N GLY A 313 3.95 33.83 -0.86
CA GLY A 313 3.29 32.61 -0.43
C GLY A 313 4.12 31.80 0.56
N ALA A 314 3.43 30.96 1.33
CA ALA A 314 4.03 30.09 2.33
C ALA A 314 3.19 28.82 2.51
N THR A 315 3.77 27.83 3.20
CA THR A 315 3.11 26.54 3.47
C THR A 315 2.34 26.51 4.77
N THR A 316 2.45 27.55 5.59
CA THR A 316 1.64 27.75 6.80
C THR A 316 1.19 29.20 6.88
N LEU A 317 0.07 29.43 7.58
CA LEU A 317 -0.42 30.78 7.83
C LEU A 317 0.58 31.58 8.69
N GLY A 318 1.25 30.92 9.63
CA GLY A 318 2.28 31.52 10.48
C GLY A 318 3.46 32.06 9.67
N ASP A 319 3.98 31.27 8.73
CA ASP A 319 5.08 31.70 7.87
C ASP A 319 4.66 32.84 6.92
N LEU A 320 3.42 32.82 6.38
CA LEU A 320 2.92 33.94 5.58
C LEU A 320 2.79 35.22 6.41
N GLN A 321 2.28 35.13 7.64
CA GLN A 321 2.16 36.27 8.54
C GLN A 321 3.52 36.84 8.92
N ALA A 322 4.50 35.96 9.18
CA ALA A 322 5.88 36.35 9.49
C ALA A 322 6.54 37.06 8.29
N LEU A 323 6.40 36.52 7.07
CA LEU A 323 6.87 37.17 5.85
C LEU A 323 6.19 38.54 5.67
N GLY A 324 4.86 38.60 5.81
CA GLY A 324 4.11 39.85 5.69
C GLY A 324 4.52 40.90 6.74
N GLN A 325 4.92 40.49 7.94
CA GLN A 325 5.50 41.39 8.94
C GLN A 325 6.88 41.89 8.53
N HIS A 326 7.72 41.00 8.01
CA HIS A 326 9.05 41.32 7.50
C HIS A 326 8.98 42.35 6.36
N LEU A 327 8.13 42.10 5.36
CA LEU A 327 7.90 43.02 4.23
C LEU A 327 7.43 44.41 4.69
N ARG A 328 6.58 44.49 5.73
CA ARG A 328 6.13 45.76 6.31
C ARG A 328 7.24 46.50 7.04
N GLN A 329 8.00 45.79 7.88
CA GLN A 329 9.04 46.40 8.71
C GLN A 329 10.26 46.84 7.91
N ALA A 330 10.71 46.01 6.96
CA ALA A 330 11.93 46.25 6.19
C ALA A 330 11.68 47.03 4.89
N GLY A 331 10.57 46.74 4.20
CA GLY A 331 10.26 47.32 2.88
C GLY A 331 9.29 48.51 2.92
N GLY A 332 8.70 48.81 4.08
CA GLY A 332 7.67 49.84 4.19
C GLY A 332 6.43 49.56 3.33
N VAL A 333 6.11 48.29 3.09
CA VAL A 333 4.85 47.85 2.46
C VAL A 333 3.71 48.24 3.40
N VAL A 334 2.66 48.89 2.90
CA VAL A 334 1.58 49.43 3.75
C VAL A 334 0.22 48.83 3.43
N ALA A 335 0.03 48.29 2.22
CA ALA A 335 -1.25 47.73 1.83
C ALA A 335 -1.59 46.44 2.60
N SER A 336 -2.88 46.26 2.87
CA SER A 336 -3.44 44.96 3.22
C SER A 336 -3.51 44.11 1.95
N PRO A 337 -2.73 43.02 1.83
CA PRO A 337 -2.77 42.19 0.64
C PRO A 337 -4.11 41.46 0.53
N LEU A 338 -4.46 41.05 -0.69
CA LEU A 338 -5.50 40.05 -0.89
C LEU A 338 -4.91 38.69 -0.54
N ALA A 339 -5.32 38.14 0.61
CA ALA A 339 -4.86 36.84 1.08
C ALA A 339 -5.85 35.73 0.70
N SER A 340 -5.32 34.60 0.24
CA SER A 340 -6.04 33.34 0.10
C SER A 340 -5.34 32.26 0.91
N VAL A 341 -6.15 31.38 1.49
CA VAL A 341 -5.69 30.16 2.15
C VAL A 341 -6.44 29.02 1.51
N ALA A 342 -5.71 28.11 0.85
CA ALA A 342 -6.28 26.90 0.32
C ALA A 342 -5.92 25.72 1.22
N ASP A 343 -6.90 24.84 1.43
CA ASP A 343 -6.61 23.49 1.90
C ASP A 343 -5.63 22.82 0.93
N PHE A 344 -4.66 22.08 1.47
CA PHE A 344 -3.61 21.48 0.66
C PHE A 344 -4.17 20.52 -0.40
N ALA A 345 -5.17 19.70 -0.05
CA ALA A 345 -5.79 18.78 -0.99
C ALA A 345 -6.46 19.54 -2.14
N ALA A 346 -7.28 20.54 -1.81
CA ALA A 346 -7.98 21.35 -2.81
C ALA A 346 -7.00 22.10 -3.73
N ALA A 347 -5.88 22.58 -3.19
CA ALA A 347 -4.84 23.23 -3.98
C ALA A 347 -4.11 22.25 -4.91
N VAL A 348 -3.75 21.07 -4.42
CA VAL A 348 -3.13 20.01 -5.23
C VAL A 348 -4.07 19.53 -6.32
N GLU A 349 -5.35 19.31 -6.02
CA GLU A 349 -6.37 18.98 -7.02
C GLU A 349 -6.52 20.10 -8.06
N GLY A 350 -6.56 21.36 -7.63
CA GLY A 350 -6.57 22.51 -8.54
C GLY A 350 -5.35 22.56 -9.44
N TRP A 351 -4.16 22.18 -8.96
CA TRP A 351 -2.96 22.08 -9.79
C TRP A 351 -3.03 20.96 -10.80
N VAL A 352 -3.51 19.79 -10.39
CA VAL A 352 -3.77 18.67 -11.31
C VAL A 352 -4.73 19.15 -12.39
N GLN A 353 -5.85 19.78 -12.03
CA GLN A 353 -6.84 20.24 -13.01
C GLN A 353 -6.33 21.32 -13.95
N SER A 354 -5.43 22.20 -13.49
CA SER A 354 -4.88 23.30 -14.28
C SER A 354 -3.60 22.94 -15.04
N GLY A 355 -3.05 21.75 -14.83
CA GLY A 355 -1.91 21.20 -15.58
C GLY A 355 -0.55 21.80 -15.23
N SER A 356 -0.43 22.56 -14.13
CA SER A 356 0.86 22.89 -13.50
C SER A 356 0.71 23.63 -12.17
N GLY A 357 1.63 23.35 -11.24
CA GLY A 357 1.95 24.27 -10.15
C GLY A 357 2.78 25.46 -10.65
N GLY A 358 2.68 26.62 -9.99
CA GLY A 358 3.52 27.78 -10.29
C GLY A 358 5.02 27.51 -10.06
N PRO A 359 5.94 28.36 -10.55
CA PRO A 359 7.39 28.18 -10.39
C PRO A 359 7.84 27.94 -8.93
N TRP A 360 7.17 28.58 -7.98
CA TRP A 360 7.40 28.46 -6.54
C TRP A 360 7.26 27.04 -5.99
N PHE A 361 6.46 26.19 -6.64
CA PHE A 361 6.22 24.82 -6.20
C PHE A 361 7.52 24.00 -6.20
N ARG A 362 8.41 24.25 -7.17
CA ARG A 362 9.75 23.63 -7.25
C ARG A 362 10.76 24.25 -6.29
N ALA A 363 10.59 25.52 -5.96
CA ALA A 363 11.46 26.22 -5.02
C ALA A 363 11.21 25.83 -3.56
N LEU A 364 10.10 25.10 -3.29
CA LEU A 364 9.79 24.52 -1.98
C LEU A 364 9.78 22.98 -2.09
N PRO A 365 10.94 22.30 -1.97
CA PRO A 365 11.04 20.85 -2.16
C PRO A 365 10.07 20.04 -1.29
N HIS A 366 9.87 20.44 -0.05
CA HIS A 366 8.93 19.80 0.88
C HIS A 366 7.46 19.89 0.43
N VAL A 367 7.08 20.93 -0.33
CA VAL A 367 5.75 21.02 -0.95
C VAL A 367 5.62 20.03 -2.08
N THR A 368 6.66 19.90 -2.91
CA THR A 368 6.70 18.91 -3.98
C THR A 368 6.60 17.49 -3.40
N GLU A 369 7.38 17.17 -2.37
CA GLU A 369 7.34 15.87 -1.68
C GLU A 369 5.97 15.57 -1.07
N ALA A 370 5.39 16.52 -0.33
CA ALA A 370 4.06 16.35 0.27
C ALA A 370 2.97 16.18 -0.80
N ALA A 371 3.06 16.92 -1.91
CA ALA A 371 2.08 16.84 -2.99
C ALA A 371 2.20 15.55 -3.78
N SER A 372 3.42 15.06 -4.04
CA SER A 372 3.65 13.74 -4.63
C SER A 372 3.10 12.62 -3.75
N ALA A 373 3.37 12.66 -2.44
CA ALA A 373 2.86 11.67 -1.50
C ALA A 373 1.31 11.71 -1.42
N TRP A 374 0.74 12.92 -1.41
CA TRP A 374 -0.70 13.11 -1.43
C TRP A 374 -1.34 12.59 -2.72
N LEU A 375 -0.78 12.94 -3.88
CA LEU A 375 -1.26 12.49 -5.19
C LEU A 375 -1.17 10.98 -5.33
N PHE A 376 -0.07 10.37 -4.90
CA PHE A 376 0.08 8.91 -4.93
C PHE A 376 -1.06 8.21 -4.18
N ALA A 377 -1.36 8.66 -2.96
CA ALA A 377 -2.45 8.10 -2.17
C ALA A 377 -3.85 8.46 -2.73
N TRP A 378 -4.03 9.68 -3.24
CA TRP A 378 -5.27 10.08 -3.93
C TRP A 378 -5.54 9.20 -5.15
N THR A 379 -4.52 8.92 -5.96
CA THR A 379 -4.66 8.13 -7.18
C THR A 379 -5.10 6.70 -6.87
N ARG A 380 -4.69 6.15 -5.72
CA ARG A 380 -5.17 4.85 -5.25
C ARG A 380 -6.64 4.86 -4.93
N ARG A 381 -7.11 5.85 -4.15
CA ARG A 381 -8.55 6.04 -3.92
C ARG A 381 -9.31 6.27 -5.21
N TRP A 382 -8.75 7.04 -6.14
CA TRP A 382 -9.39 7.35 -7.41
C TRP A 382 -9.78 6.09 -8.19
N MET A 383 -8.99 5.01 -8.12
CA MET A 383 -9.31 3.73 -8.77
C MET A 383 -10.58 3.06 -8.25
N ASP A 384 -10.98 3.39 -7.02
CA ASP A 384 -12.10 2.81 -6.28
C ASP A 384 -13.22 3.84 -6.03
N LEU A 385 -13.10 5.06 -6.56
CA LEU A 385 -14.13 6.08 -6.48
C LEU A 385 -15.09 5.96 -7.68
N PRO A 386 -16.42 5.94 -7.45
CA PRO A 386 -17.40 6.07 -8.52
C PRO A 386 -17.20 7.37 -9.31
N LEU A 387 -17.07 7.26 -10.63
CA LEU A 387 -16.88 8.42 -11.51
C LEU A 387 -18.09 8.60 -12.43
N GLY A 388 -18.61 9.82 -12.50
CA GLY A 388 -19.74 10.16 -13.38
C GLY A 388 -19.44 9.88 -14.85
N GLU A 389 -18.19 10.09 -15.30
CA GLU A 389 -17.73 9.77 -16.65
C GLU A 389 -17.77 8.26 -16.97
N LEU A 390 -17.77 7.41 -15.94
CA LEU A 390 -17.88 5.96 -16.03
C LEU A 390 -19.30 5.44 -15.73
N GLY A 391 -20.26 6.35 -15.52
CA GLY A 391 -21.64 6.03 -15.16
C GLY A 391 -21.75 5.53 -13.72
N ASP A 392 -21.15 6.26 -12.78
CA ASP A 392 -21.11 5.96 -11.34
C ASP A 392 -20.46 4.61 -10.99
N ARG A 393 -19.60 4.12 -11.89
CA ARG A 393 -18.73 2.95 -11.66
C ARG A 393 -17.34 3.41 -11.28
N THR A 394 -16.62 2.59 -10.54
CA THR A 394 -15.19 2.82 -10.29
C THR A 394 -14.37 2.51 -11.54
N PRO A 395 -13.15 3.08 -11.68
CA PRO A 395 -12.20 2.63 -12.70
C PRO A 395 -12.03 1.12 -12.74
N ARG A 396 -11.84 0.45 -11.59
CA ARG A 396 -11.71 -1.03 -11.54
C ARG A 396 -12.93 -1.76 -12.09
N GLU A 397 -14.14 -1.31 -11.75
CA GLU A 397 -15.38 -1.90 -12.26
C GLU A 397 -15.57 -1.66 -13.76
N ALA A 398 -15.25 -0.45 -14.23
CA ALA A 398 -15.38 -0.08 -15.64
C ALA A 398 -14.46 -0.92 -16.53
N LEU A 399 -13.28 -1.32 -16.05
CA LEU A 399 -12.34 -2.16 -16.80
C LEU A 399 -12.90 -3.55 -17.19
N ARG A 400 -13.96 -4.01 -16.51
CA ARG A 400 -14.63 -5.28 -16.84
C ARG A 400 -15.31 -5.26 -18.23
N THR A 401 -15.55 -4.08 -18.81
CA THR A 401 -16.13 -3.96 -20.16
C THR A 401 -15.14 -3.32 -21.13
N ALA A 402 -15.26 -3.65 -22.43
CA ALA A 402 -14.41 -3.05 -23.46
C ALA A 402 -14.61 -1.53 -23.56
N GLU A 403 -15.85 -1.06 -23.43
CA GLU A 403 -16.17 0.36 -23.43
C GLU A 403 -15.58 1.08 -22.21
N GLY A 404 -15.70 0.48 -21.01
CA GLY A 404 -15.16 1.07 -19.80
C GLY A 404 -13.63 1.14 -19.82
N ARG A 405 -12.95 0.13 -20.39
CA ARG A 405 -11.50 0.19 -20.66
C ARG A 405 -11.08 1.43 -21.46
N THR A 406 -11.73 1.66 -22.59
CA THR A 406 -11.45 2.85 -23.42
C THR A 406 -11.67 4.16 -22.65
N ARG A 407 -12.71 4.23 -21.81
CA ARG A 407 -12.98 5.43 -21.00
C ARG A 407 -11.95 5.62 -19.89
N VAL A 408 -11.56 4.56 -19.19
CA VAL A 408 -10.53 4.60 -18.15
C VAL A 408 -9.18 5.01 -18.75
N GLU A 409 -8.78 4.44 -19.89
CA GLU A 409 -7.56 4.86 -20.60
C GLU A 409 -7.59 6.35 -20.98
N ALA A 410 -8.73 6.85 -21.45
CA ALA A 410 -8.88 8.28 -21.77
C ALA A 410 -8.75 9.17 -20.52
N LEU A 411 -9.24 8.72 -19.36
CA LEU A 411 -9.07 9.43 -18.08
C LEU A 411 -7.61 9.43 -17.63
N ILE A 412 -6.92 8.30 -17.76
CA ILE A 412 -5.49 8.15 -17.45
C ILE A 412 -4.65 9.06 -18.36
N GLU A 413 -4.94 9.09 -19.66
CA GLU A 413 -4.22 9.96 -20.59
C GLU A 413 -4.49 11.45 -20.28
N ARG A 414 -5.70 11.78 -19.85
CA ARG A 414 -6.00 13.12 -19.35
C ARG A 414 -5.14 13.43 -18.12
N LEU A 415 -5.05 12.53 -17.14
CA LEU A 415 -4.16 12.70 -15.97
C LEU A 415 -2.68 12.86 -16.39
N ARG A 416 -2.22 12.10 -17.39
CA ARG A 416 -0.86 12.24 -17.96
C ARG A 416 -0.62 13.61 -18.56
N SER A 417 -1.55 14.08 -19.39
CA SER A 417 -1.46 15.40 -20.02
C SER A 417 -1.41 16.55 -19.00
N LEU A 418 -1.96 16.34 -17.81
CA LEU A 418 -1.90 17.27 -16.69
C LEU A 418 -0.54 17.21 -15.96
N GLY A 419 0.12 16.06 -15.95
CA GLY A 419 1.46 15.87 -15.36
C GLY A 419 2.63 16.29 -16.27
N ASP A 420 2.48 16.18 -17.59
CA ASP A 420 3.50 16.52 -18.59
C ASP A 420 3.68 18.04 -18.82
N GLY A 421 2.89 18.86 -18.12
CA GLY A 421 3.12 20.30 -18.06
C GLY A 421 4.51 20.65 -17.48
N ARG A 422 4.88 21.94 -17.50
CA ARG A 422 6.17 22.44 -16.96
C ARG A 422 6.45 22.04 -15.49
N GLY A 423 5.54 21.37 -14.79
CA GLY A 423 5.59 20.97 -13.38
C GLY A 423 6.27 19.63 -13.06
N GLY A 424 6.63 18.79 -14.04
CA GLY A 424 7.29 17.50 -13.78
C GLY A 424 6.32 16.42 -13.27
N ALA A 425 6.72 15.15 -13.45
CA ALA A 425 5.92 13.94 -13.22
C ALA A 425 5.51 13.76 -11.75
N LEU A 426 4.52 14.54 -11.29
CA LEU A 426 3.92 14.42 -9.97
C LEU A 426 3.03 13.19 -9.84
N LEU A 427 2.52 12.69 -10.97
CA LEU A 427 1.65 11.53 -11.04
C LEU A 427 2.35 10.45 -11.87
N ASP A 428 2.64 9.32 -11.24
CA ASP A 428 3.20 8.15 -11.91
C ASP A 428 2.07 7.41 -12.63
N VAL A 429 1.80 7.86 -13.84
CA VAL A 429 0.74 7.30 -14.69
C VAL A 429 1.02 5.85 -15.03
N ASP A 430 2.28 5.45 -15.12
CA ASP A 430 2.65 4.09 -15.48
C ASP A 430 2.41 3.15 -14.29
N ALA A 431 2.74 3.57 -13.06
CA ALA A 431 2.32 2.87 -11.84
C ALA A 431 0.79 2.79 -11.72
N LEU A 432 0.05 3.85 -12.07
CA LEU A 432 -1.42 3.82 -12.08
C LEU A 432 -1.97 2.81 -13.11
N ARG A 433 -1.40 2.75 -14.31
CA ARG A 433 -1.78 1.77 -15.33
C ARG A 433 -1.50 0.34 -14.85
N GLN A 434 -0.35 0.15 -14.21
CA GLN A 434 0.05 -1.13 -13.62
C GLN A 434 -0.92 -1.57 -12.51
N ASP A 435 -1.26 -0.69 -11.56
CA ASP A 435 -2.22 -0.95 -10.48
C ASP A 435 -3.64 -1.25 -10.99
N LEU A 436 -3.96 -0.82 -12.21
CA LEU A 436 -5.22 -1.08 -12.92
C LEU A 436 -5.15 -2.29 -13.87
N GLY A 437 -3.99 -2.93 -14.03
CA GLY A 437 -3.82 -4.05 -14.96
C GLY A 437 -3.95 -3.66 -16.45
N ILE A 438 -3.67 -2.39 -16.79
CA ILE A 438 -3.72 -1.88 -18.16
C ILE A 438 -2.30 -1.88 -18.73
N ALA A 439 -2.07 -2.69 -19.77
CA ALA A 439 -0.78 -2.78 -20.45
C ALA A 439 -0.40 -1.53 -21.28
#